data_AF-A0A814P2R5-F1
#
_entry.id   AF-A0A814P2R5-F1
#
_cell.length_a   1.000
_cell.length_b   1.000
_cell.length_c   1.000
_cell.angle_alpha   90.00
_cell.angle_beta   90.00
_cell.angle_gamma   90.00
#
_symmetry.space_group_name_H-M   'P 1'
#
loop_
_entity.id
_entity.type
_entity.pdbx_description
1 polymer ?
#
loop_
_entity_poly.entity_id
_entity_poly.type
_entity_poly.pdbx_seq_one_letter_code
_entity_poly.pdbx_strand_id
1 'polypeptide(L)'
;MEDLSKQSYWNERFLVEDSFEWFGDCSRLYPILDIYLKSKPSLVLLHLGCGSSSLAEEMYDRKYCHMIINVDYSYNILDKRRSMNKNVYLIDWLTLDIRTIPLCLNSFDTIIEKGTLDVFFVGHEHHLWNPSEELKDKIDLILTQISQCLQSDHGRFISISFQQPHFRRPFLAKQKYQWSIQVHSVSDGNESVEYFVYVMTKGEQMNEEDQLLEQGKSTKWYWINKTDNSIEPSKYSIDDENDQYLSNIDLIDNE
;
A
#
# COMPACT_ATOMS: atom_id res chain seq x y z
N MET A 1 -14.65 -13.33 -9.49
CA MET A 1 -13.55 -12.41 -9.13
C MET A 1 -12.38 -13.28 -8.70
N GLU A 2 -11.19 -13.05 -9.25
CA GLU A 2 -9.99 -13.81 -8.90
C GLU A 2 -9.57 -13.46 -7.47
N ASP A 3 -9.10 -14.45 -6.71
CA ASP A 3 -8.75 -14.30 -5.30
C ASP A 3 -7.28 -13.88 -5.16
N LEU A 4 -7.06 -12.57 -5.17
CA LEU A 4 -5.72 -11.95 -5.09
C LEU A 4 -5.01 -12.24 -3.75
N SER A 5 -5.69 -12.82 -2.76
CA SER A 5 -5.07 -13.22 -1.50
C SER A 5 -4.27 -14.53 -1.59
N LYS A 6 -4.41 -15.29 -2.69
CA LYS A 6 -3.78 -16.60 -2.88
C LYS A 6 -2.43 -16.49 -3.58
N GLN A 7 -1.42 -17.18 -3.04
CA GLN A 7 -0.11 -17.30 -3.68
C GLN A 7 -0.20 -17.95 -5.06
N SER A 8 -1.08 -18.94 -5.21
CA SER A 8 -1.26 -19.69 -6.46
C SER A 8 -1.69 -18.79 -7.61
N TYR A 9 -2.55 -17.80 -7.33
CA TYR A 9 -2.98 -16.81 -8.31
C TYR A 9 -1.77 -16.04 -8.86
N TRP A 10 -0.97 -15.46 -7.96
CA TRP A 10 0.21 -14.69 -8.36
C TRP A 10 1.27 -15.56 -9.05
N ASN A 11 1.49 -16.78 -8.57
CA ASN A 11 2.39 -17.73 -9.23
C ASN A 11 1.95 -18.00 -10.68
N GLU A 12 0.66 -18.24 -10.91
CA GLU A 12 0.12 -18.48 -12.25
C GLU A 12 0.28 -17.25 -13.16
N ARG A 13 -0.09 -16.07 -12.66
CA ARG A 13 0.06 -14.80 -13.39
C ARG A 13 1.51 -14.55 -13.84
N PHE A 14 2.47 -14.76 -12.94
CA PHE A 14 3.89 -14.52 -13.22
C PHE A 14 4.59 -15.61 -14.06
N LEU A 15 3.86 -16.65 -14.51
CA LEU A 15 4.39 -17.57 -15.53
C LEU A 15 4.57 -16.88 -16.88
N VAL A 16 3.70 -15.92 -17.21
CA VAL A 16 3.66 -15.25 -18.51
C VAL A 16 3.92 -13.75 -18.42
N GLU A 17 3.67 -13.12 -17.28
CA GLU A 17 3.88 -11.68 -17.12
C GLU A 17 5.37 -11.33 -17.01
N ASP A 18 5.87 -10.49 -17.92
CA ASP A 18 7.23 -9.93 -17.88
C ASP A 18 7.30 -8.67 -17.04
N SER A 19 6.37 -7.73 -17.26
CA SER A 19 6.34 -6.43 -16.60
C SER A 19 4.92 -5.90 -16.56
N PHE A 20 4.49 -5.40 -15.40
CA PHE A 20 3.21 -4.73 -15.23
C PHE A 20 3.32 -3.66 -14.13
N GLU A 21 2.74 -2.48 -14.38
CA GLU A 21 2.77 -1.35 -13.46
C GLU A 21 1.40 -1.00 -12.92
N TRP A 22 1.20 -1.29 -11.64
CA TRP A 22 0.08 -0.74 -10.88
C TRP A 22 0.29 0.77 -10.68
N PHE A 23 -0.80 1.54 -10.74
CA PHE A 23 -0.84 3.01 -10.63
C PHE A 23 -0.19 3.77 -11.80
N GLY A 24 0.03 3.09 -12.92
CA GLY A 24 0.69 3.66 -14.09
C GLY A 24 2.18 3.85 -13.90
N ASP A 25 2.78 4.63 -14.80
CA ASP A 25 4.23 4.81 -14.87
C ASP A 25 4.84 5.41 -13.58
N CYS A 26 5.97 4.83 -13.15
CA CYS A 26 6.65 5.20 -11.90
C CYS A 26 7.25 6.62 -11.92
N SER A 27 7.40 7.27 -13.08
CA SER A 27 7.98 8.62 -13.17
C SER A 27 7.26 9.66 -12.33
N ARG A 28 5.95 9.50 -12.16
CA ARG A 28 5.11 10.37 -11.33
C ARG A 28 5.41 10.25 -9.83
N LEU A 29 6.02 9.15 -9.37
CA LEU A 29 6.44 8.96 -7.99
C LEU A 29 7.73 9.70 -7.67
N TYR A 30 8.62 9.89 -8.65
CA TYR A 30 9.98 10.37 -8.41
C TYR A 30 10.07 11.74 -7.74
N PRO A 31 9.26 12.75 -8.10
CA PRO A 31 9.31 14.03 -7.39
C PRO A 31 9.07 13.90 -5.88
N ILE A 32 8.21 12.96 -5.46
CA ILE A 32 7.93 12.70 -4.04
C ILE A 32 9.03 11.84 -3.43
N LEU A 33 9.40 10.73 -4.08
CA LEU A 33 10.46 9.84 -3.60
C LEU A 33 11.81 10.57 -3.45
N ASP A 34 12.09 11.53 -4.31
CA ASP A 34 13.26 12.40 -4.26
C ASP A 34 13.39 13.16 -2.94
N ILE A 35 12.28 13.63 -2.38
CA ILE A 35 12.23 14.34 -1.09
C ILE A 35 12.70 13.42 0.04
N TYR A 36 12.34 12.15 -0.03
CA TYR A 36 12.50 11.21 1.09
C TYR A 36 13.73 10.31 0.98
N LEU A 37 14.23 10.03 -0.23
CA LEU A 37 15.26 8.99 -0.43
C LEU A 37 16.64 9.55 -0.85
N LYS A 38 16.70 10.68 -1.57
CA LYS A 38 17.97 11.18 -2.15
C LYS A 38 19.04 11.58 -1.13
N SER A 39 18.66 11.89 0.10
CA SER A 39 19.58 12.47 1.09
C SER A 39 20.42 11.45 1.86
N LYS A 40 20.18 10.14 1.69
CA LYS A 40 20.80 9.10 2.53
C LYS A 40 21.49 8.03 1.67
N PRO A 41 22.77 8.23 1.29
CA PRO A 41 23.46 7.35 0.33
C PRO A 41 23.72 5.93 0.85
N SER A 42 23.66 5.70 2.17
CA SER A 42 23.83 4.38 2.80
C SER A 42 22.49 3.68 3.11
N LEU A 43 21.37 4.21 2.61
CA LEU A 43 20.03 3.74 2.93
C LEU A 43 19.83 2.27 2.53
N VAL A 44 19.37 1.45 3.47
CA VAL A 44 18.93 0.07 3.24
C VAL A 44 17.41 0.04 3.11
N LEU A 45 16.93 -0.39 1.94
CA LEU A 45 15.52 -0.36 1.56
C LEU A 45 14.92 -1.77 1.50
N LEU A 46 13.70 -1.94 2.00
CA LEU A 46 12.85 -3.12 1.78
C LEU A 46 11.67 -2.74 0.89
N HIS A 47 11.49 -3.45 -0.21
CA HIS A 47 10.38 -3.25 -1.14
C HIS A 47 9.43 -4.45 -1.03
N LEU A 48 8.24 -4.21 -0.48
CA LEU A 48 7.22 -5.22 -0.24
C LEU A 48 6.30 -5.38 -1.46
N GLY A 49 5.97 -6.63 -1.78
CA GLY A 49 5.09 -6.96 -2.90
C GLY A 49 5.60 -6.40 -4.22
N CYS A 50 6.88 -6.65 -4.52
CA CYS A 50 7.56 -6.01 -5.64
C CYS A 50 6.98 -6.38 -7.01
N GLY A 51 6.37 -7.56 -7.13
CA GLY A 51 5.79 -8.07 -8.37
C GLY A 51 6.71 -7.94 -9.58
N SER A 52 6.09 -7.69 -10.74
CA SER A 52 6.75 -7.45 -12.02
C SER A 52 6.97 -5.95 -12.32
N SER A 53 6.86 -5.08 -11.30
CA SER A 53 7.13 -3.64 -11.42
C SER A 53 8.61 -3.36 -11.68
N SER A 54 8.93 -2.33 -12.48
CA SER A 54 10.28 -1.79 -12.69
C SER A 54 10.74 -0.86 -11.57
N LEU A 55 9.87 -0.56 -10.59
CA LEU A 55 10.17 0.39 -9.52
C LEU A 55 11.45 0.03 -8.75
N ALA A 56 11.71 -1.25 -8.53
CA ALA A 56 12.90 -1.72 -7.81
C ALA A 56 14.19 -1.29 -8.51
N GLU A 57 14.32 -1.62 -9.80
CA GLU A 57 15.46 -1.27 -10.63
C GLU A 57 15.59 0.24 -10.81
N GLU A 58 14.47 0.94 -11.01
CA GLU A 58 14.47 2.39 -11.19
C GLU A 58 14.87 3.15 -9.92
N MET A 59 14.45 2.69 -8.73
CA MET A 59 14.91 3.25 -7.45
C MET A 59 16.42 3.03 -7.27
N TYR A 60 16.94 1.87 -7.66
CA TYR A 60 18.37 1.57 -7.60
C TYR A 60 19.19 2.45 -8.56
N ASP A 61 18.78 2.54 -9.83
CA ASP A 61 19.46 3.34 -10.85
C ASP A 61 19.46 4.84 -10.50
N ARG A 62 18.43 5.31 -9.78
CA ARG A 62 18.32 6.66 -9.23
C ARG A 62 19.16 6.90 -7.98
N LYS A 63 19.83 5.87 -7.46
CA LYS A 63 20.67 5.92 -6.26
C LYS A 63 19.90 6.34 -5.01
N TYR A 64 18.63 5.94 -4.91
CA TYR A 64 17.80 6.18 -3.72
C TYR A 64 18.23 5.35 -2.52
N CYS A 65 18.94 4.25 -2.76
CA CYS A 65 19.41 3.34 -1.72
C CYS A 65 20.80 2.82 -2.05
N HIS A 66 21.52 2.38 -1.03
CA HIS A 66 22.74 1.60 -1.18
C HIS A 66 22.41 0.15 -1.52
N MET A 67 21.40 -0.39 -0.85
CA MET A 67 20.96 -1.77 -0.98
C MET A 67 19.43 -1.81 -0.95
N ILE A 68 18.85 -2.62 -1.82
CA ILE A 68 17.42 -2.89 -1.87
C ILE A 68 17.17 -4.39 -1.74
N ILE A 69 16.29 -4.78 -0.82
CA ILE A 69 15.76 -6.12 -0.70
C ILE A 69 14.33 -6.08 -1.19
N ASN A 70 14.03 -6.81 -2.26
CA ASN A 70 12.71 -6.91 -2.84
C ASN A 70 12.06 -8.22 -2.41
N VAL A 71 10.79 -8.15 -2.01
CA VAL A 71 10.06 -9.34 -1.60
C VAL A 71 8.70 -9.43 -2.27
N ASP A 72 8.29 -10.64 -2.59
CA ASP A 72 6.93 -10.94 -3.04
C ASP A 72 6.50 -12.31 -2.51
N TYR A 73 5.19 -12.52 -2.47
CA TYR A 73 4.62 -13.79 -2.06
C TYR A 73 4.82 -14.86 -3.14
N SER A 74 4.87 -14.48 -4.42
CA SER A 74 5.10 -15.44 -5.51
C SER A 74 6.57 -15.82 -5.66
N TYR A 75 6.92 -17.10 -5.75
CA TYR A 75 8.31 -17.50 -6.04
C TYR A 75 8.68 -17.34 -7.52
N ASN A 76 7.71 -17.46 -8.44
CA ASN A 76 7.96 -17.40 -9.89
C ASN A 76 8.57 -16.05 -10.31
N ILE A 77 8.04 -14.94 -9.79
CA ILE A 77 8.57 -13.62 -10.13
C ILE A 77 9.95 -13.37 -9.53
N LEU A 78 10.20 -13.85 -8.32
CA LEU A 78 11.51 -13.69 -7.65
C LEU A 78 12.58 -14.52 -8.36
N ASP A 79 12.27 -15.74 -8.80
CA ASP A 79 13.20 -16.58 -9.58
C ASP A 79 13.59 -15.91 -10.90
N LYS A 80 12.60 -15.31 -11.58
CA LYS A 80 12.82 -14.53 -12.80
C LYS A 80 13.70 -13.31 -12.55
N ARG A 81 13.39 -12.50 -11.54
CA ARG A 81 14.17 -11.30 -11.16
C ARG A 81 15.60 -11.65 -10.75
N ARG A 82 15.79 -12.68 -9.91
CA ARG A 82 17.14 -13.18 -9.55
C ARG A 82 17.96 -13.57 -10.78
N SER A 83 17.33 -14.19 -11.76
CA SER A 83 18.01 -14.58 -13.01
C SER A 83 18.43 -13.36 -13.84
N MET A 84 17.59 -12.33 -13.91
CA MET A 84 17.86 -11.07 -14.62
C MET A 84 18.93 -10.22 -13.93
N ASN A 85 18.91 -10.15 -12.59
CA ASN A 85 19.80 -9.31 -11.79
C ASN A 85 20.98 -10.07 -11.16
N LYS A 86 21.33 -11.27 -11.65
CA LYS A 86 22.36 -12.16 -11.06
C LYS A 86 23.74 -11.54 -10.83
N ASN A 87 24.05 -10.42 -11.48
CA ASN A 87 25.34 -9.72 -11.37
C ASN A 87 25.25 -8.42 -10.55
N VAL A 88 24.10 -8.10 -9.94
CA VAL A 88 23.88 -6.87 -9.18
C VAL A 88 23.63 -7.22 -7.71
N TYR A 89 24.72 -7.40 -6.95
CA TYR A 89 24.66 -7.87 -5.55
C TYR A 89 23.96 -6.93 -4.56
N LEU A 90 23.71 -5.67 -4.95
CA LEU A 90 23.03 -4.67 -4.12
C LEU A 90 21.50 -4.65 -4.33
N ILE A 91 20.99 -5.48 -5.24
CA ILE A 91 19.56 -5.74 -5.46
C ILE A 91 19.29 -7.20 -5.13
N ASP A 92 18.67 -7.46 -3.98
CA ASP A 92 18.29 -8.80 -3.55
C ASP A 92 16.79 -9.06 -3.72
N TRP A 93 16.41 -10.33 -3.81
CA TRP A 93 15.09 -10.80 -4.20
C TRP A 93 14.71 -12.04 -3.39
N LEU A 94 13.75 -11.92 -2.48
CA LEU A 94 13.38 -12.98 -1.54
C LEU A 94 11.89 -13.28 -1.60
N THR A 95 11.54 -14.56 -1.69
CA THR A 95 10.14 -14.98 -1.53
C THR A 95 9.75 -14.85 -0.06
N LEU A 96 8.76 -14.01 0.23
CA LEU A 96 8.30 -13.73 1.59
C LEU A 96 6.80 -13.44 1.59
N ASP A 97 6.09 -14.02 2.55
CA ASP A 97 4.75 -13.59 2.90
C ASP A 97 4.84 -12.42 3.89
N ILE A 98 4.30 -11.27 3.48
CA ILE A 98 4.35 -10.05 4.29
C ILE A 98 3.49 -10.12 5.57
N ARG A 99 2.63 -11.14 5.70
CA ARG A 99 1.90 -11.44 6.94
C ARG A 99 2.81 -12.05 8.01
N THR A 100 3.99 -12.52 7.61
CA THR A 100 4.95 -13.23 8.46
C THR A 100 6.36 -12.64 8.33
N ILE A 101 6.51 -11.31 8.46
CA ILE A 101 7.79 -10.58 8.36
C ILE A 101 8.78 -10.75 9.56
N PRO A 102 8.56 -11.45 10.69
CA PRO A 102 9.39 -11.17 11.86
C PRO A 102 10.72 -11.95 11.87
N LEU A 103 11.77 -11.40 11.27
CA LEU A 103 13.17 -11.78 11.57
C LEU A 103 14.16 -10.61 11.62
N CYS A 104 13.82 -9.42 11.09
CA CYS A 104 14.74 -8.29 10.95
C CYS A 104 14.24 -7.04 11.67
N LEU A 105 14.21 -7.06 13.01
CA LEU A 105 13.87 -5.88 13.81
C LEU A 105 14.86 -4.75 13.54
N ASN A 106 14.37 -3.51 13.46
CA ASN A 106 15.22 -2.31 13.43
C ASN A 106 16.34 -2.40 12.37
N SER A 107 16.00 -2.92 11.18
CA SER A 107 16.96 -3.33 10.15
C SER A 107 16.91 -2.47 8.89
N PHE A 108 15.78 -1.79 8.64
CA PHE A 108 15.56 -1.04 7.40
C PHE A 108 15.42 0.45 7.67
N ASP A 109 16.13 1.26 6.89
CA ASP A 109 15.97 2.71 6.87
C ASP A 109 14.66 3.12 6.22
N THR A 110 14.27 2.39 5.17
CA THR A 110 13.00 2.62 4.49
C THR A 110 12.36 1.30 4.09
N ILE A 111 11.06 1.22 4.26
CA ILE A 111 10.21 0.18 3.71
C ILE A 111 9.26 0.86 2.73
N ILE A 112 9.06 0.29 1.55
CA ILE A 112 8.12 0.81 0.55
C ILE A 112 7.22 -0.31 0.04
N GLU A 113 5.95 -0.01 -0.19
CA GLU A 113 5.00 -0.89 -0.85
C GLU A 113 4.14 -0.10 -1.84
N LYS A 114 3.81 -0.70 -2.98
CA LYS A 114 3.00 -0.07 -4.02
C LYS A 114 1.85 -0.99 -4.42
N GLY A 115 0.65 -0.71 -3.90
CA GLY A 115 -0.57 -1.49 -4.13
C GLY A 115 -0.60 -2.85 -3.46
N THR A 116 0.45 -3.21 -2.72
CA THR A 116 0.50 -4.49 -2.01
C THR A 116 -0.54 -4.53 -0.90
N LEU A 117 -0.71 -3.42 -0.17
CA LEU A 117 -1.77 -3.33 0.83
C LEU A 117 -3.16 -3.29 0.18
N ASP A 118 -3.33 -2.72 -1.01
CA ASP A 118 -4.60 -2.65 -1.73
C ASP A 118 -5.18 -4.04 -2.03
N VAL A 119 -4.33 -5.03 -2.27
CA VAL A 119 -4.72 -6.43 -2.51
C VAL A 119 -5.61 -6.99 -1.39
N PHE A 120 -5.37 -6.61 -0.12
CA PHE A 120 -6.18 -7.10 1.00
C PHE A 120 -7.59 -6.50 1.06
N PHE A 121 -7.84 -5.42 0.33
CA PHE A 121 -9.13 -4.73 0.29
C PHE A 121 -9.97 -5.09 -0.93
N VAL A 122 -9.41 -5.84 -1.89
CA VAL A 122 -10.16 -6.33 -3.05
C VAL A 122 -11.24 -7.30 -2.59
N GLY A 123 -12.47 -7.10 -3.06
CA GLY A 123 -13.67 -7.80 -2.60
C GLY A 123 -14.28 -7.23 -1.31
N HIS A 124 -13.72 -6.16 -0.74
CA HIS A 124 -14.22 -5.46 0.44
C HIS A 124 -14.61 -3.99 0.14
N GLU A 125 -14.78 -3.62 -1.13
CA GLU A 125 -15.00 -2.24 -1.59
C GLU A 125 -16.26 -1.63 -0.98
N HIS A 126 -17.33 -2.43 -0.82
CA HIS A 126 -18.59 -1.98 -0.21
C HIS A 126 -18.51 -1.82 1.32
N HIS A 127 -17.42 -2.28 1.95
CA HIS A 127 -17.24 -2.29 3.39
C HIS A 127 -16.06 -1.44 3.85
N LEU A 128 -15.47 -0.60 2.99
CA LEU A 128 -14.34 0.26 3.37
C LEU A 128 -14.68 1.23 4.51
N TRP A 129 -15.95 1.61 4.64
CA TRP A 129 -16.44 2.45 5.74
C TRP A 129 -16.54 1.71 7.08
N ASN A 130 -16.74 0.39 7.04
CA ASN A 130 -16.80 -0.48 8.22
C ASN A 130 -16.13 -1.83 7.92
N PRO A 131 -14.79 -1.84 7.87
CA PRO A 131 -14.04 -3.04 7.53
C PRO A 131 -14.24 -4.12 8.58
N SER A 132 -14.21 -5.39 8.18
CA SER A 132 -14.34 -6.51 9.11
C SER A 132 -13.19 -6.52 10.13
N GLU A 133 -13.43 -7.07 11.32
CA GLU A 133 -12.37 -7.24 12.33
C GLU A 133 -11.22 -8.11 11.79
N GLU A 134 -11.50 -9.13 10.98
CA GLU A 134 -10.46 -9.94 10.34
C GLU A 134 -9.54 -9.10 9.45
N LEU A 135 -10.09 -8.21 8.64
CA LEU A 135 -9.31 -7.31 7.78
C LEU A 135 -8.51 -6.32 8.62
N LYS A 136 -9.13 -5.74 9.66
CA LYS A 136 -8.45 -4.84 10.60
C LYS A 136 -7.26 -5.53 11.26
N ASP A 137 -7.45 -6.73 11.81
CA ASP A 137 -6.41 -7.51 12.48
C ASP A 137 -5.28 -7.89 11.52
N LYS A 138 -5.61 -8.24 10.27
CA LYS A 138 -4.63 -8.61 9.24
C LYS A 138 -3.74 -7.42 8.84
N ILE A 139 -4.35 -6.27 8.55
CA ILE A 139 -3.60 -5.04 8.23
C ILE A 139 -2.80 -4.56 9.45
N ASP A 140 -3.38 -4.67 10.64
CA ASP A 140 -2.74 -4.31 11.90
C ASP A 140 -1.51 -5.15 12.21
N LEU A 141 -1.57 -6.46 11.95
CA LEU A 141 -0.44 -7.37 12.05
C LEU A 141 0.69 -6.97 11.10
N ILE A 142 0.38 -6.73 9.82
CA ILE A 142 1.36 -6.34 8.80
C ILE A 142 2.02 -5.01 9.18
N LEU A 143 1.24 -3.98 9.52
CA LEU A 143 1.75 -2.66 9.88
C LEU A 143 2.58 -2.69 11.17
N THR A 144 2.21 -3.54 12.14
CA THR A 144 3.01 -3.77 13.35
C THR A 144 4.38 -4.33 13.00
N GLN A 145 4.44 -5.33 12.13
CA GLN A 145 5.70 -5.94 11.69
C GLN A 145 6.56 -4.94 10.88
N ILE A 146 5.96 -4.17 9.97
CA ILE A 146 6.62 -3.10 9.23
C ILE A 146 7.22 -2.08 10.20
N SER A 147 6.44 -1.57 11.15
CA SER A 147 6.93 -0.64 12.17
C SER A 147 8.11 -1.23 12.93
N GLN A 148 8.04 -2.49 13.36
CA GLN A 148 9.12 -3.16 14.08
C GLN A 148 10.41 -3.33 13.26
N CYS A 149 10.29 -3.51 11.95
CA CYS A 149 11.42 -3.65 11.03
C CYS A 149 12.13 -2.32 10.71
N LEU A 150 11.43 -1.19 10.81
CA LEU A 150 12.02 0.14 10.62
C LEU A 150 13.00 0.51 11.73
N GLN A 151 14.08 1.20 11.34
CA GLN A 151 14.96 1.93 12.26
C GLN A 151 14.16 2.84 13.19
N SER A 152 14.52 2.85 14.48
CA SER A 152 13.77 3.54 15.53
C SER A 152 13.79 5.05 15.37
N ASP A 153 14.87 5.56 14.79
CA ASP A 153 15.10 6.98 14.56
C ASP A 153 15.00 7.29 13.06
N HIS A 154 13.92 7.95 12.69
CA HIS A 154 13.64 8.46 11.34
C HIS A 154 13.58 7.38 10.25
N GLY A 155 13.31 6.12 10.61
CA GLY A 155 12.95 5.08 9.65
C GLY A 155 11.63 5.42 8.95
N ARG A 156 11.51 5.18 7.65
CA ARG A 156 10.32 5.56 6.87
C ARG A 156 9.58 4.37 6.30
N PHE A 157 8.25 4.35 6.44
CA PHE A 157 7.40 3.48 5.64
C PHE A 157 6.66 4.33 4.60
N ILE A 158 6.77 3.97 3.32
CA ILE A 158 6.14 4.65 2.19
C ILE A 158 5.11 3.68 1.58
N SER A 159 3.83 4.04 1.62
CA SER A 159 2.72 3.26 1.07
C SER A 159 2.11 4.01 -0.11
N ILE A 160 2.07 3.40 -1.29
CA ILE A 160 1.43 3.96 -2.50
C ILE A 160 0.14 3.19 -2.77
N SER A 161 -0.97 3.91 -2.93
CA SER A 161 -2.30 3.28 -2.98
C SER A 161 -3.36 4.15 -3.65
N PHE A 162 -4.39 3.51 -4.23
CA PHE A 162 -5.60 4.19 -4.73
C PHE A 162 -6.56 4.58 -3.61
N GLN A 163 -6.46 3.93 -2.45
CA GLN A 163 -7.33 4.29 -1.33
C GLN A 163 -7.08 5.71 -0.88
N GLN A 164 -8.17 6.46 -0.83
CA GLN A 164 -8.19 7.83 -0.34
C GLN A 164 -7.82 7.91 1.14
N PRO A 165 -7.36 9.08 1.62
CA PRO A 165 -6.92 9.25 3.01
C PRO A 165 -7.96 8.84 4.04
N HIS A 166 -9.25 9.00 3.72
CA HIS A 166 -10.34 8.64 4.60
C HIS A 166 -10.52 7.13 4.80
N PHE A 167 -10.06 6.31 3.85
CA PHE A 167 -10.08 4.85 3.97
C PHE A 167 -8.77 4.29 4.51
N ARG A 168 -7.63 4.86 4.08
CA ARG A 168 -6.31 4.32 4.44
C ARG A 168 -5.79 4.79 5.80
N ARG A 169 -5.94 6.09 6.13
CA ARG A 169 -5.39 6.65 7.39
C ARG A 169 -5.89 5.95 8.65
N PRO A 170 -7.16 5.50 8.77
CA PRO A 170 -7.62 4.78 9.97
C PRO A 170 -6.80 3.53 10.31
N PHE A 171 -6.21 2.87 9.30
CA PHE A 171 -5.35 1.71 9.53
C PHE A 171 -3.93 2.10 9.95
N LEU A 172 -3.45 3.25 9.48
CA LEU A 172 -2.09 3.76 9.68
C LEU A 172 -1.93 4.58 10.96
N ALA A 173 -2.96 5.30 11.39
CA ALA A 173 -2.95 6.22 12.52
C ALA A 173 -3.17 5.46 13.84
N LYS A 174 -2.14 4.75 14.30
CA LYS A 174 -2.15 4.10 15.61
C LYS A 174 -0.88 4.40 16.39
N GLN A 175 -1.02 4.83 17.65
CA GLN A 175 0.11 5.21 18.52
C GLN A 175 1.14 4.10 18.65
N LYS A 176 0.70 2.84 18.62
CA LYS A 176 1.59 1.67 18.75
C LYS A 176 2.63 1.54 17.64
N TYR A 177 2.39 2.13 16.46
CA TYR A 177 3.36 2.09 15.37
C TYR A 177 4.47 3.14 15.52
N GLN A 178 4.27 4.12 16.41
CA GLN A 178 5.26 5.13 16.77
C GLN A 178 5.77 5.94 15.57
N TRP A 179 4.88 6.33 14.67
CA TRP A 179 5.21 7.17 13.52
C TRP A 179 4.29 8.37 13.37
N SER A 180 4.77 9.41 12.68
CA SER A 180 3.93 10.46 12.10
C SER A 180 3.36 9.99 10.75
N ILE A 181 2.42 10.75 10.17
CA ILE A 181 1.84 10.46 8.83
C ILE A 181 1.80 11.74 7.98
N GLN A 182 2.44 11.69 6.84
CA GLN A 182 2.33 12.68 5.75
C GLN A 182 1.66 12.03 4.53
N VAL A 183 0.90 12.82 3.77
CA VAL A 183 0.20 12.32 2.57
C VAL A 183 0.40 13.28 1.42
N HIS A 184 0.76 12.72 0.27
CA HIS A 184 0.84 13.41 -1.01
C HIS A 184 -0.19 12.81 -1.96
N SER A 185 -0.79 13.65 -2.80
CA SER A 185 -1.55 13.17 -3.95
C SER A 185 -0.71 13.23 -5.22
N VAL A 186 -0.99 12.30 -6.12
CA VAL A 186 -0.33 12.19 -7.42
C VAL A 186 -1.41 12.16 -8.50
N SER A 187 -1.53 13.23 -9.26
CA SER A 187 -2.49 13.38 -10.36
C SER A 187 -1.79 13.35 -11.73
N ASP A 188 -2.52 12.98 -12.78
CA ASP A 188 -2.01 12.90 -14.16
C ASP A 188 -2.02 14.27 -14.87
N GLY A 189 -2.68 15.27 -14.27
CA GLY A 189 -2.92 16.58 -14.88
C GLY A 189 -4.23 16.65 -15.65
N ASN A 190 -4.81 15.52 -16.07
CA ASN A 190 -6.11 15.44 -16.77
C ASN A 190 -7.24 14.86 -15.91
N GLU A 191 -7.19 15.08 -14.59
CA GLU A 191 -8.26 14.75 -13.60
C GLU A 191 -8.68 13.27 -13.48
N SER A 192 -8.16 12.36 -14.31
CA SER A 192 -8.78 11.04 -14.48
C SER A 192 -8.30 9.97 -13.50
N VAL A 193 -7.08 10.04 -12.95
CA VAL A 193 -6.60 9.07 -11.95
C VAL A 193 -5.66 9.71 -10.94
N GLU A 194 -6.16 9.91 -9.72
CA GLU A 194 -5.40 10.32 -8.53
C GLU A 194 -5.08 9.09 -7.67
N TYR A 195 -3.82 8.95 -7.26
CA TYR A 195 -3.41 8.01 -6.21
C TYR A 195 -2.60 8.73 -5.13
N PHE A 196 -2.41 8.07 -4.00
CA PHE A 196 -1.86 8.69 -2.79
C PHE A 196 -0.55 8.02 -2.36
N VAL A 197 0.37 8.85 -1.87
CA VAL A 197 1.62 8.40 -1.23
C VAL A 197 1.57 8.77 0.24
N TYR A 198 1.45 7.75 1.10
CA TYR A 198 1.48 7.88 2.56
C TYR A 198 2.91 7.68 3.03
N VAL A 199 3.47 8.65 3.74
CA VAL A 199 4.82 8.60 4.30
C VAL A 199 4.73 8.62 5.82
N MET A 200 5.09 7.50 6.43
CA MET A 200 5.14 7.32 7.87
C MET A 200 6.58 7.45 8.35
N THR A 201 6.86 8.35 9.30
CA THR A 201 8.21 8.53 9.85
C THR A 201 8.26 8.08 11.30
N LYS A 202 9.01 7.00 11.56
CA LYS A 202 9.16 6.40 12.89
C LYS A 202 9.97 7.31 13.83
N GLY A 203 9.53 7.37 15.09
CA GLY A 203 10.09 8.24 16.13
C GLY A 203 9.44 9.63 16.18
N GLU A 204 8.73 10.04 15.13
CA GLU A 204 7.92 11.26 15.15
C GLU A 204 6.53 11.00 15.74
N GLN A 205 5.95 12.02 16.38
CA GLN A 205 4.60 11.93 16.94
C GLN A 205 3.54 12.13 15.86
N MET A 206 2.42 11.42 15.99
CA MET A 206 1.21 11.73 15.23
C MET A 206 0.74 13.16 15.51
N ASN A 207 0.20 13.83 14.50
CA ASN A 207 -0.47 15.11 14.72
C ASN A 207 -1.77 14.92 15.53
N GLU A 208 -2.34 16.01 16.02
CA GLU A 208 -3.55 15.99 16.85
C GLU A 208 -4.73 15.30 16.14
N GLU A 209 -4.89 15.51 14.84
CA GLU A 209 -5.98 14.94 14.05
C GLU A 209 -5.90 13.41 13.96
N ASP A 210 -4.70 12.85 13.76
CA ASP A 210 -4.48 11.41 13.74
C ASP A 210 -4.66 10.77 15.12
N GLN A 211 -4.27 11.47 16.19
CA GLN A 211 -4.53 11.02 17.57
C GLN A 211 -6.04 11.01 17.88
N LEU A 212 -6.77 12.04 17.43
CA LEU A 212 -8.23 12.08 17.55
C LEU A 212 -8.89 11.01 16.69
N LEU A 213 -8.36 10.72 15.50
CA LEU A 213 -8.85 9.64 14.64
C LEU A 213 -8.75 8.28 15.34
N GLU A 214 -7.60 7.94 15.91
CA GLU A 214 -7.42 6.68 16.66
C GLU A 214 -8.40 6.56 17.84
N GLN A 215 -8.65 7.66 18.55
CA GLN A 215 -9.55 7.70 19.70
C GLN A 215 -11.05 7.69 19.34
N GLY A 216 -11.36 7.70 18.05
CA GLY A 216 -12.73 7.80 17.56
C GLY A 216 -13.37 9.19 17.70
N LYS A 217 -12.57 10.24 17.91
CA LYS A 217 -12.99 11.62 18.23
C LYS A 217 -12.72 12.64 17.13
N SER A 218 -12.15 12.22 16.00
CA SER A 218 -11.90 13.11 14.87
C SER A 218 -13.19 13.77 14.38
N THR A 219 -13.20 15.09 14.27
CA THR A 219 -14.31 15.85 13.68
C THR A 219 -14.22 15.88 12.16
N LYS A 220 -13.02 15.73 11.58
CA LYS A 220 -12.83 15.61 10.13
C LYS A 220 -13.32 14.27 9.60
N TRP A 221 -13.26 13.23 10.42
CA TRP A 221 -13.58 11.84 10.07
C TRP A 221 -14.69 11.28 10.97
N TYR A 222 -15.59 12.14 11.47
CA TYR A 222 -16.58 11.79 12.49
C TYR A 222 -17.49 10.62 12.09
N TRP A 223 -17.68 10.38 10.79
CA TRP A 223 -18.50 9.29 10.27
C TRP A 223 -17.83 7.92 10.37
N ILE A 224 -16.49 7.84 10.43
CA ILE A 224 -15.76 6.56 10.53
C ILE A 224 -16.07 5.84 11.86
N ASN A 225 -16.42 6.60 12.90
CA ASN A 225 -16.69 6.08 14.24
C ASN A 225 -18.19 5.95 14.56
N LYS A 226 -19.08 6.26 13.60
CA LYS A 226 -20.49 5.96 13.76
C LYS A 226 -20.68 4.45 13.56
N THR A 227 -20.57 3.69 14.65
CA THR A 227 -21.17 2.36 14.72
C THR A 227 -22.68 2.53 14.56
N ASP A 228 -23.24 2.06 13.46
CA ASP A 228 -24.68 2.04 13.23
C ASP A 228 -25.36 1.19 14.31
N ASN A 229 -25.82 1.86 15.37
CA ASN A 229 -26.73 1.30 16.37
C ASN A 229 -28.12 1.96 16.29
N SER A 230 -28.43 2.64 15.18
CA SER A 230 -29.74 3.27 14.99
C SER A 230 -30.12 3.37 13.51
N ILE A 231 -30.44 2.23 12.91
CA ILE A 231 -31.38 2.22 11.79
C ILE A 231 -32.60 1.43 12.26
N GLU A 232 -33.57 2.14 12.85
CA GLU A 232 -34.95 1.68 12.75
C GLU A 232 -35.34 1.77 11.26
N PRO A 233 -35.99 0.75 10.69
CA PRO A 233 -36.38 0.78 9.29
C PRO A 233 -37.46 1.86 9.10
N SER A 234 -37.05 3.05 8.67
CA SER A 234 -37.97 4.07 8.23
C SER A 234 -38.69 3.57 6.98
N LYS A 235 -40.02 3.46 7.06
CA LYS A 235 -40.92 3.24 5.94
C LYS A 235 -40.76 4.35 4.91
N TYR A 236 -39.89 4.15 3.93
CA TYR A 236 -39.97 4.81 2.64
C TYR A 236 -39.94 3.72 1.58
N SER A 237 -41.10 3.54 0.95
CA SER A 237 -41.24 2.79 -0.29
C SER A 237 -40.30 3.39 -1.33
N ILE A 238 -39.33 2.60 -1.77
CA ILE A 238 -38.52 2.91 -2.95
C ILE A 238 -39.38 2.50 -4.15
N ASP A 239 -39.79 3.49 -4.95
CA ASP A 239 -40.32 3.25 -6.29
C ASP A 239 -39.16 2.79 -7.18
N ASP A 240 -39.36 1.63 -7.82
CA ASP A 240 -38.42 0.83 -8.62
C ASP A 240 -38.05 1.45 -9.99
N GLU A 241 -37.81 2.76 -10.07
CA GLU A 241 -37.40 3.39 -11.34
C GLU A 241 -36.34 4.47 -11.13
N ASN A 242 -35.06 4.08 -11.05
CA ASN A 242 -33.91 4.83 -11.63
C ASN A 242 -32.52 4.18 -11.42
N ASP A 243 -32.40 2.85 -11.55
CA ASP A 243 -31.10 2.17 -11.64
C ASP A 243 -30.58 2.15 -13.09
N GLN A 244 -30.15 3.30 -13.61
CA GLN A 244 -29.55 3.39 -14.95
C GLN A 244 -28.27 4.23 -15.05
N TYR A 245 -27.54 4.41 -13.94
CA TYR A 245 -26.29 5.19 -13.94
C TYR A 245 -24.99 4.38 -13.92
N LEU A 246 -25.03 3.04 -13.95
CA LEU A 246 -23.82 2.20 -13.90
C LEU A 246 -23.69 1.17 -15.04
N SER A 247 -24.46 1.28 -16.12
CA SER A 247 -24.46 0.28 -17.19
C SER A 247 -23.62 0.60 -18.44
N ASN A 248 -22.78 1.65 -18.45
CA ASN A 248 -22.04 2.04 -19.66
C ASN A 248 -20.51 2.11 -19.47
N ILE A 249 -19.90 1.01 -19.03
CA ILE A 249 -18.48 0.75 -19.30
C ILE A 249 -18.42 -0.52 -20.14
N ASP A 250 -18.54 -0.33 -21.46
CA ASP A 250 -18.23 -1.35 -22.44
C ASP A 250 -16.71 -1.61 -22.41
N LEU A 251 -16.33 -2.81 -22.00
CA LEU A 251 -15.03 -3.40 -22.30
C LEU A 251 -15.03 -3.78 -23.78
N ILE A 252 -14.51 -2.89 -24.63
CA ILE A 252 -14.17 -3.25 -26.02
C ILE A 252 -12.69 -3.60 -26.05
N ASP A 253 -12.44 -4.91 -26.05
CA ASP A 253 -11.25 -5.51 -26.64
C ASP A 253 -11.14 -5.05 -28.11
N ASN A 254 -9.95 -4.58 -28.50
CA ASN A 254 -9.56 -4.54 -29.91
C ASN A 254 -8.14 -5.08 -30.03
N GLU A 255 -8.10 -6.31 -30.55
CA GLU A 255 -7.06 -7.01 -31.34
C GLU A 255 -5.59 -6.99 -30.89
#